data_AF-A0A2V7W2W2-F1
#
_entry.id   AF-A0A2V7W2W2-F1
#
_cell.length_a   1.000
_cell.length_b   1.000
_cell.length_c   1.000
_cell.angle_alpha   90.00
_cell.angle_beta   90.00
_cell.angle_gamma   90.00
#
_symmetry.space_group_name_H-M   'P 1'
#
loop_
_entity.id
_entity.type
_entity.pdbx_description
1 polymer ?
#
loop_
_entity_poly.entity_id
_entity_poly.type
_entity_poly.pdbx_seq_one_letter_code
_entity_poly.pdbx_strand_id
1 'polypeptide(L)'
;MTFMITQGLRELVERDWDAVRDLKDRYWSERIRRLGAQEAFRIAEELRRQALAYVPSWPHPEERANDLEAHVHLAELLRRASPISSD
;
A
#
# COMPACT_ATOMS: atom_id res chain seq x y z
N MET A 1 9.08 -7.03 -30.35
CA MET A 1 9.09 -7.08 -28.86
C MET A 1 9.55 -5.76 -28.24
N THR A 2 10.69 -5.20 -28.68
CA THR A 2 11.21 -3.89 -28.21
C THR A 2 10.20 -2.74 -28.30
N PHE A 3 9.44 -2.65 -29.40
CA PHE A 3 8.44 -1.59 -29.62
C PHE A 3 7.28 -1.62 -28.60
N MET A 4 6.82 -2.81 -28.18
CA MET A 4 5.78 -2.95 -27.15
C MET A 4 6.30 -2.61 -25.75
N ILE A 5 7.57 -2.93 -25.45
CA ILE A 5 8.20 -2.56 -24.17
C ILE A 5 8.32 -1.03 -24.07
N THR A 6 8.75 -0.37 -25.15
CA THR A 6 8.88 1.09 -25.19
C THR A 6 7.52 1.80 -25.10
N GLN A 7 6.48 1.24 -25.70
CA GLN A 7 5.13 1.77 -25.62
C GLN A 7 4.54 1.60 -24.21
N GLY A 8 4.66 0.41 -23.61
CA GLY A 8 4.17 0.15 -22.25
C GLY A 8 4.87 0.99 -21.18
N LEU A 9 6.18 1.25 -21.34
CA LEU A 9 6.91 2.17 -20.47
C LEU A 9 6.43 3.63 -20.62
N ARG A 10 6.17 4.07 -21.85
CA ARG A 10 5.63 5.40 -22.11
C ARG A 10 4.25 5.57 -21.47
N GLU A 11 3.34 4.63 -21.69
CA GLU A 11 2.00 4.63 -21.10
C GLU A 11 2.03 4.56 -19.56
N LEU A 12 3.05 3.92 -18.99
CA LEU A 12 3.27 3.90 -17.54
C LEU A 12 3.71 5.27 -17.01
N VAL A 13 4.65 5.93 -17.71
CA VAL A 13 5.19 7.24 -17.30
C VAL A 13 4.16 8.35 -17.51
N GLU A 14 3.45 8.34 -18.63
CA GLU A 14 2.44 9.33 -19.00
C GLU A 14 1.08 9.07 -18.31
N ARG A 15 0.99 8.02 -17.48
CA ARG A 15 -0.21 7.70 -16.72
C ARG A 15 -0.57 8.86 -15.80
N ASP A 16 -1.85 9.20 -15.77
CA ASP A 16 -2.39 10.05 -14.71
C ASP A 16 -2.36 9.29 -13.37
N TRP A 17 -1.26 9.48 -12.63
CA TRP A 17 -1.04 8.83 -11.34
C TRP A 17 -1.93 9.37 -10.24
N ASP A 18 -2.43 10.59 -10.37
CA ASP A 18 -3.36 11.17 -9.43
C ASP A 18 -4.74 10.54 -9.60
N ALA A 19 -5.23 10.40 -10.84
CA ALA A 19 -6.47 9.66 -11.11
C ALA A 19 -6.38 8.18 -10.67
N VAL A 20 -5.23 7.53 -10.86
CA VAL A 20 -5.01 6.15 -10.37
C VAL A 20 -5.05 6.09 -8.84
N ARG A 21 -4.46 7.07 -8.16
CA ARG A 21 -4.49 7.17 -6.69
C ARG A 21 -5.93 7.33 -6.20
N ASP A 22 -6.69 8.25 -6.78
CA ASP A 22 -8.09 8.49 -6.41
C ASP A 22 -8.96 7.24 -6.61
N LEU A 23 -8.75 6.54 -7.73
CA LEU A 23 -9.45 5.29 -8.01
C LEU A 23 -9.12 4.21 -6.98
N LYS A 24 -7.83 4.08 -6.62
CA LYS A 24 -7.35 3.14 -5.60
C LYS A 24 -7.99 3.46 -4.25
N ASP A 25 -7.98 4.71 -3.83
CA ASP A 25 -8.50 5.14 -2.53
C ASP A 25 -10.02 4.92 -2.46
N ARG A 26 -10.75 5.23 -3.55
CA ARG A 26 -12.18 4.91 -3.66
C ARG A 26 -12.43 3.41 -3.51
N TYR A 27 -11.74 2.59 -4.30
CA TYR A 27 -11.90 1.13 -4.27
C TYR A 27 -11.68 0.57 -2.86
N TRP A 28 -10.59 0.97 -2.19
CA TRP A 28 -10.27 0.46 -0.86
C TRP A 28 -11.23 0.96 0.20
N SER A 29 -11.63 2.23 0.16
CA SER A 29 -12.62 2.77 1.10
C SER A 29 -13.96 2.04 1.00
N GLU A 30 -14.45 1.80 -0.22
CA GLU A 30 -15.71 1.08 -0.46
C GLU A 30 -15.60 -0.38 -0.01
N ARG A 31 -14.50 -1.05 -0.34
CA ARG A 31 -14.26 -2.45 0.04
C ARG A 31 -14.20 -2.62 1.55
N ILE A 32 -13.41 -1.79 2.24
CA ILE A 32 -13.28 -1.81 3.70
C ILE A 32 -14.61 -1.45 4.37
N ARG A 33 -15.36 -0.49 3.84
CA ARG A 33 -16.72 -0.17 4.33
C ARG A 33 -17.65 -1.38 4.27
N ARG A 34 -17.57 -2.19 3.21
CA ARG A 34 -18.42 -3.37 3.00
C ARG A 34 -17.98 -4.59 3.80
N LEU A 35 -16.67 -4.83 3.91
CA LEU A 35 -16.10 -6.09 4.42
C LEU A 35 -15.40 -5.94 5.77
N GLY A 36 -15.30 -4.72 6.29
CA GLY A 36 -14.60 -4.40 7.53
C GLY A 36 -13.08 -4.30 7.36
N ALA A 37 -12.41 -3.82 8.41
CA ALA A 37 -10.96 -3.62 8.41
C ALA A 37 -10.14 -4.91 8.29
N GLN A 38 -10.70 -6.05 8.71
CA GLN A 38 -10.04 -7.36 8.59
C GLN A 38 -9.75 -7.76 7.14
N GLU A 39 -10.53 -7.25 6.19
CA GLU A 39 -10.32 -7.51 4.77
C GLU A 39 -8.98 -6.95 4.27
N ALA A 40 -8.54 -5.81 4.80
CA ALA A 40 -7.24 -5.25 4.46
C ALA A 40 -6.10 -6.19 4.89
N PHE A 41 -6.18 -6.77 6.10
CA PHE A 41 -5.21 -7.75 6.59
C PHE A 41 -5.22 -9.03 5.77
N ARG A 42 -6.41 -9.52 5.39
CA ARG A 42 -6.53 -10.71 4.54
C ARG A 42 -5.82 -10.51 3.20
N ILE A 43 -6.04 -9.36 2.55
CA ILE A 43 -5.38 -9.07 1.26
C ILE A 43 -3.88 -8.86 1.44
N ALA A 44 -3.45 -8.16 2.49
CA ALA A 44 -2.04 -8.00 2.80
C ALA A 44 -1.34 -9.36 2.99
N GLU A 45 -1.98 -10.33 3.64
CA GLU A 45 -1.47 -11.69 3.79
C GLU A 45 -1.34 -12.42 2.44
N GLU A 46 -2.32 -12.30 1.54
CA GLU A 46 -2.23 -12.90 0.21
C GLU A 46 -1.10 -12.26 -0.63
N LEU A 47 -0.93 -10.94 -0.55
CA LEU A 47 0.20 -10.25 -1.19
C LEU A 47 1.54 -10.70 -0.61
N ARG A 48 1.62 -10.89 0.72
CA ARG A 48 2.81 -11.39 1.40
C ARG A 48 3.17 -12.81 0.93
N ARG A 49 2.18 -13.69 0.80
CA ARG A 49 2.37 -15.05 0.27
C ARG A 49 2.86 -15.03 -1.17
N GLN A 50 2.29 -14.17 -2.00
CA GLN A 50 2.74 -13.99 -3.37
C GLN A 50 4.19 -13.50 -3.41
N ALA A 51 4.55 -12.48 -2.62
CA ALA A 51 5.92 -11.97 -2.56
C ALA A 51 6.92 -13.07 -2.15
N LEU A 52 6.58 -13.87 -1.13
CA LEU A 52 7.39 -15.00 -0.68
C LEU A 52 7.54 -16.10 -1.73
N ALA A 53 6.55 -16.30 -2.59
CA ALA A 53 6.65 -17.26 -3.68
C ALA A 53 7.72 -16.85 -4.71
N TYR A 54 7.95 -15.54 -4.90
CA TYR A 54 8.98 -15.03 -5.81
C TYR A 54 10.33 -14.83 -5.11
N VAL A 55 10.31 -14.37 -3.85
CA VAL A 55 11.51 -14.06 -3.07
C VAL A 55 11.34 -14.67 -1.67
N PRO A 56 11.74 -15.94 -1.46
CA PRO A 56 11.53 -16.63 -0.18
C PRO A 56 12.24 -16.00 1.01
N SER A 57 13.31 -15.24 0.76
CA SER A 57 14.09 -14.53 1.78
C SER A 57 13.47 -13.18 2.20
N TRP A 58 12.42 -12.74 1.51
CA TRP A 58 11.75 -11.47 1.80
C TRP A 58 10.80 -11.61 3.02
N PRO A 59 10.61 -10.57 3.83
CA PRO A 59 11.38 -9.32 3.84
C PRO A 59 12.76 -9.54 4.47
N HIS A 60 13.75 -8.80 3.95
CA HIS A 60 15.05 -8.75 4.61
C HIS A 60 14.91 -8.06 5.98
N PRO A 61 15.72 -8.44 6.99
CA PRO A 61 15.60 -7.89 8.34
C PRO A 61 15.64 -6.36 8.40
N GLU A 62 16.47 -5.73 7.57
CA GLU A 62 16.58 -4.27 7.47
C GLU A 62 15.30 -3.63 6.92
N GLU A 63 14.71 -4.20 5.86
CA GLU A 63 13.43 -3.73 5.30
C GLU A 63 12.32 -3.78 6.35
N ARG A 64 12.28 -4.86 7.15
CA ARG A 64 11.30 -5.01 8.24
C ARG A 64 11.51 -3.99 9.35
N ALA A 65 12.76 -3.68 9.69
CA ALA A 65 13.08 -2.68 10.70
C ALA A 65 12.62 -1.28 10.25
N ASN A 66 12.95 -0.92 9.01
CA ASN A 66 12.57 0.37 8.42
C ASN A 66 11.04 0.52 8.29
N ASP A 67 10.33 -0.55 7.88
CA ASP A 67 8.87 -0.54 7.80
C ASP A 67 8.21 -0.33 9.18
N LEU A 68 8.71 -1.02 10.20
CA LEU A 68 8.21 -0.86 11.57
C LEU A 68 8.45 0.57 12.10
N GLU A 69 9.64 1.12 11.87
CA GLU A 69 9.97 2.49 12.27
C GLU A 69 9.03 3.50 11.60
N ALA A 70 8.79 3.37 10.29
CA ALA A 70 7.86 4.24 9.57
C ALA A 70 6.44 4.18 10.13
N HIS A 71 5.94 2.99 10.47
CA HIS A 71 4.62 2.81 11.08
C HIS A 71 4.53 3.43 12.48
N VAL A 72 5.57 3.25 13.31
CA VAL A 72 5.65 3.86 14.64
C VAL A 72 5.65 5.39 14.52
N HIS A 73 6.48 5.93 13.63
CA HIS A 73 6.55 7.36 13.38
C HIS A 73 5.22 7.94 12.90
N LEU A 74 4.56 7.28 11.94
CA LEU A 74 3.24 7.69 11.47
C LEU A 74 2.20 7.66 12.59
N ALA A 75 2.19 6.62 13.42
CA ALA A 75 1.27 6.53 14.55
C ALA A 75 1.50 7.65 15.57
N GLU A 76 2.75 8.06 15.80
CA GLU A 76 3.07 9.23 16.62
C GLU A 76 2.54 10.53 16.03
N LEU A 77 2.74 10.75 14.73
CA LEU A 77 2.22 11.92 14.03
C LEU A 77 0.68 11.98 14.10
N LEU A 78 0.00 10.86 13.85
CA LEU A 78 -1.46 10.77 13.95
C LEU A 78 -1.95 11.06 15.37
N ARG A 79 -1.28 10.56 16.41
CA ARG A 79 -1.60 10.88 17.81
C ARG A 79 -1.47 12.37 18.10
N ARG A 80 -0.48 13.05 17.53
CA ARG A 80 -0.28 14.50 17.70
C ARG A 80 -1.29 15.33 16.90
N ALA A 81 -1.67 14.85 15.71
CA ALA A 81 -2.57 15.54 14.81
C ALA A 81 -4.05 15.34 15.16
N SER A 82 -4.39 14.28 15.89
CA SER A 82 -5.75 14.09 16.41
C SER A 82 -5.96 15.04 17.58
N PRO A 83 -6.81 16.10 17.46
CA PRO A 83 -7.24 16.81 18.63
C PRO A 83 -7.95 15.80 19.53
N ILE A 84 -7.63 15.80 20.82
CA ILE A 84 -8.47 15.14 21.81
C ILE A 84 -9.85 15.78 21.64
N SER A 85 -10.82 15.05 21.11
CA SER A 85 -12.23 15.38 21.32
C SER A 85 -12.50 15.16 22.79
N SER A 86 -12.32 16.21 23.58
CA SER A 86 -12.89 16.29 24.92
C SER A 86 -14.39 16.42 24.75
N ASP A 87 -15.08 15.29 24.83
CA ASP A 87 -16.48 15.17 25.27
C ASP A 87 -16.56 14.00 26.25
#